data_AF-A0A538E0H8-F1
#
_entry.id   AF-A0A538E0H8-F1
#
_cell.length_a   1.000
_cell.length_b   1.000
_cell.length_c   1.000
_cell.angle_alpha   90.00
_cell.angle_beta   90.00
_cell.angle_gamma   90.00
#
_symmetry.space_group_name_H-M   'P 1'
#
loop_
_entity.id
_entity.type
_entity.pdbx_description
1 polymer ?
#
loop_
_entity_poly.entity_id
_entity_poly.type
_entity_poly.pdbx_seq_one_letter_code
_entity_poly.pdbx_strand_id
1 'polypeptide(L)'
;MQMPTPAPVLQAQLSIQAEQAGQELLARATREWFTGAVETLGGQLWQELNDRAVAPADRPEWWGGQPGDVWAECCAYFGSRSDWSPYSAAAWDALLEAIDGPSVILAFTLYRLAGLVPGRLHPGFPRLGLSARYVDLPAYNWWGMKLQGSRDVLAGDAHQERQLLGLVRSVADTCAPAYGEISFDNTGLLDFATSYEHNLGLFPWNAVRRANRSPRGYSWLTILAEPVGDRLGGEAALRETAVFAEVSRLAGGGYWLLATTRLVNYDLAAAERVRQVLAPVLPNRSARPDEPGELPHLLSTARTGRGPTRRAIPDEIFKSRIDVRDRSHHKVAVAVRAAALHAKYPSALIGLTEDPDGPHLVCWGAEPGEVWIWQFLPEDDPYAGFEIPRAPGRGWSIARDDPLSAGMRVRLGPTFADLGLPADDTAIDHLAARQL
;
A
#
# COMPACT_ATOMS: atom_id res chain seq x y z
N MET A 1 -22.98 7.97 17.15
CA MET A 1 -22.80 6.54 16.82
C MET A 1 -21.31 6.33 16.68
N GLN A 2 -20.65 5.58 17.57
CA GLN A 2 -19.21 5.28 17.41
C GLN A 2 -19.04 4.50 16.11
N MET A 3 -18.25 5.02 15.18
CA MET A 3 -17.85 4.21 14.02
C MET A 3 -17.03 3.02 14.55
N PRO A 4 -17.34 1.78 14.13
CA PRO A 4 -16.52 0.64 14.51
C PRO A 4 -15.08 0.89 14.07
N THR A 5 -14.13 0.66 14.98
CA THR A 5 -12.70 0.69 14.66
C THR A 5 -12.47 -0.28 13.49
N PRO A 6 -11.87 0.16 12.37
CA PRO A 6 -11.68 -0.72 11.23
C PRO A 6 -10.84 -1.93 11.67
N ALA A 7 -11.35 -3.13 11.39
CA ALA A 7 -10.61 -4.35 11.67
C ALA A 7 -9.26 -4.29 10.93
N PRO A 8 -8.17 -4.75 11.56
CA PRO A 8 -6.86 -4.67 10.95
C PRO A 8 -6.87 -5.47 9.64
N VAL A 9 -6.40 -4.82 8.57
CA VAL A 9 -6.36 -5.39 7.22
C VAL A 9 -5.11 -6.26 7.14
N LEU A 10 -5.27 -7.51 6.73
CA LEU A 10 -4.15 -8.39 6.42
C LEU A 10 -3.79 -8.20 4.95
N GLN A 11 -2.51 -8.27 4.62
CA GLN A 11 -2.02 -8.33 3.26
C GLN A 11 -1.10 -9.53 3.06
N ALA A 12 -1.16 -10.12 1.87
CA ALA A 12 -0.15 -11.01 1.34
C ALA A 12 0.41 -10.37 0.07
N GLN A 13 1.73 -10.38 -0.09
CA GLN A 13 2.37 -9.89 -1.30
C GLN A 13 3.46 -10.83 -1.78
N LEU A 14 3.62 -10.90 -3.10
CA LEU A 14 4.65 -11.68 -3.77
C LEU A 14 5.21 -10.84 -4.92
N SER A 15 6.54 -10.75 -4.98
CA SER A 15 7.30 -10.06 -6.02
C SER A 15 8.10 -11.09 -6.79
N ILE A 16 7.99 -11.06 -8.12
CA ILE A 16 8.70 -11.95 -9.04
C ILE A 16 9.58 -11.09 -9.94
N GLN A 17 10.82 -11.53 -10.20
CA GLN A 17 11.68 -10.87 -11.18
C GLN A 17 11.22 -11.26 -12.59
N ALA A 18 10.67 -10.29 -13.33
CA ALA A 18 9.90 -10.58 -14.54
C ALA A 18 10.78 -11.09 -15.70
N GLU A 19 12.01 -10.58 -15.82
CA GLU A 19 13.05 -11.05 -16.74
C GLU A 19 13.34 -12.55 -16.65
N GLN A 20 13.23 -13.14 -15.45
CA GLN A 20 13.57 -14.56 -15.22
C GLN A 20 12.40 -15.50 -15.46
N ALA A 21 11.17 -15.04 -15.19
CA ALA A 21 9.97 -15.87 -15.26
C ALA A 21 9.42 -16.02 -16.70
N GLY A 22 9.54 -14.97 -17.53
CA GLY A 22 8.87 -14.90 -18.82
C GLY A 22 7.36 -14.61 -18.69
N GLN A 23 6.77 -14.02 -19.74
CA GLN A 23 5.40 -13.50 -19.70
C GLN A 23 4.34 -14.57 -19.43
N GLU A 24 4.48 -15.76 -20.03
CA GLU A 24 3.51 -16.86 -19.87
C GLU A 24 3.42 -17.34 -18.41
N LEU A 25 4.57 -17.46 -17.73
CA LEU A 25 4.60 -17.87 -16.33
C LEU A 25 3.99 -16.80 -15.42
N LEU A 26 4.31 -15.53 -15.64
CA LEU A 26 3.73 -14.41 -14.90
C LEU A 26 2.22 -14.33 -15.08
N ALA A 27 1.73 -14.57 -16.29
CA ALA A 27 0.32 -14.57 -16.58
C ALA A 27 -0.40 -15.72 -15.86
N ARG A 28 0.15 -16.94 -15.93
CA ARG A 28 -0.37 -18.11 -15.21
C ARG A 28 -0.37 -17.88 -13.69
N ALA A 29 0.72 -17.36 -13.14
CA ALA A 29 0.84 -17.04 -11.72
C ALA A 29 -0.19 -16.00 -11.27
N THR A 30 -0.43 -14.98 -12.08
CA THR A 30 -1.42 -13.94 -11.81
C THR A 30 -2.84 -14.47 -11.88
N ARG A 31 -3.15 -15.32 -12.88
CA ARG A 31 -4.45 -15.99 -12.98
C ARG A 31 -4.71 -16.83 -11.75
N GLU A 32 -3.75 -17.68 -11.36
CA GLU A 32 -3.82 -18.51 -10.13
C GLU A 32 -4.00 -17.64 -8.88
N TRP A 33 -3.27 -16.52 -8.77
CA TRP A 33 -3.42 -15.58 -7.66
C TRP A 33 -4.83 -14.99 -7.59
N PHE A 34 -5.40 -14.61 -8.75
CA PHE A 34 -6.72 -13.99 -8.82
C PHE A 34 -7.84 -15.01 -8.58
N THR A 35 -7.89 -16.08 -9.37
CA THR A 35 -8.93 -17.11 -9.27
C THR A 35 -8.83 -17.86 -7.95
N GLY A 36 -7.61 -18.28 -7.58
CA GLY A 36 -7.36 -18.99 -6.34
C GLY A 36 -7.76 -18.17 -5.11
N ALA A 37 -7.44 -16.87 -5.07
CA ALA A 37 -7.85 -16.02 -3.96
C ALA A 37 -9.37 -15.92 -3.83
N VAL A 38 -10.06 -15.67 -4.93
CA VAL A 38 -11.50 -15.48 -4.92
C VAL A 38 -12.23 -16.78 -4.55
N GLU A 39 -11.82 -17.92 -5.13
CA GLU A 39 -12.46 -19.21 -4.89
C GLU A 39 -12.16 -19.78 -3.49
N THR A 40 -10.95 -19.58 -2.97
CA THR A 40 -10.54 -20.16 -1.68
C THR A 40 -10.76 -19.22 -0.50
N LEU A 41 -10.56 -17.91 -0.67
CA LEU A 41 -10.61 -16.91 0.40
C LEU A 41 -11.84 -16.01 0.33
N GLY A 42 -12.48 -15.88 -0.84
CA GLY A 42 -13.67 -15.04 -1.02
C GLY A 42 -14.87 -15.51 -0.20
N GLY A 43 -14.93 -16.79 0.15
CA GLY A 43 -15.90 -17.37 1.08
C GLY A 43 -17.35 -16.96 0.79
N GLN A 44 -18.06 -16.50 1.81
CA GLN A 44 -19.46 -16.08 1.69
C GLN A 44 -19.63 -14.86 0.77
N LEU A 45 -18.68 -13.93 0.71
CA LEU A 45 -18.75 -12.77 -0.19
C LEU A 45 -18.79 -13.23 -1.65
N TRP A 46 -17.94 -14.18 -2.03
CA TRP A 46 -17.90 -14.68 -3.39
C TRP A 46 -19.15 -15.49 -3.77
N GLN A 47 -19.66 -16.29 -2.83
CA GLN A 47 -20.91 -17.03 -3.02
C GLN A 47 -22.10 -16.08 -3.24
N GLU A 48 -22.29 -15.10 -2.34
CA GLU A 48 -23.36 -14.10 -2.44
C GLU A 48 -23.27 -13.28 -3.73
N LEU A 49 -22.06 -12.93 -4.19
CA LEU A 49 -21.87 -12.20 -5.43
C LEU A 49 -22.33 -13.02 -6.66
N ASN A 50 -21.97 -14.29 -6.72
CA ASN A 50 -22.32 -15.17 -7.84
C ASN A 50 -23.80 -15.52 -7.88
N ASP A 51 -24.42 -15.72 -6.71
CA ASP A 51 -25.85 -15.99 -6.58
C ASP A 51 -26.71 -14.80 -7.05
N ARG A 52 -26.15 -13.58 -7.01
CA ARG A 52 -26.89 -12.35 -7.29
C ARG A 52 -27.17 -12.08 -8.76
N ALA A 53 -26.69 -12.92 -9.69
CA ALA A 53 -26.86 -12.79 -11.14
C ALA A 53 -26.85 -11.32 -11.59
N VAL A 54 -25.72 -10.63 -11.39
CA VAL A 54 -25.61 -9.21 -11.76
C VAL A 54 -25.70 -9.11 -13.29
N ALA A 55 -26.85 -8.67 -13.79
CA ALA A 55 -27.04 -8.45 -15.21
C ALA A 55 -26.09 -7.32 -15.67
N PRO A 56 -25.29 -7.53 -16.73
CA PRO A 56 -24.52 -6.44 -17.33
C PRO A 56 -25.53 -5.47 -17.94
N ALA A 57 -25.60 -4.24 -17.45
CA ALA A 57 -26.42 -3.23 -18.09
C ALA A 57 -25.83 -1.84 -17.86
N ASP A 58 -25.09 -1.35 -18.86
CA ASP A 58 -25.30 -0.12 -19.65
C ASP A 58 -25.85 1.17 -19.00
N ARG A 59 -25.98 1.26 -17.67
CA ARG A 59 -26.51 2.44 -16.97
C ARG A 59 -25.59 2.85 -15.80
N PRO A 60 -24.72 3.85 -16.03
CA PRO A 60 -23.87 4.47 -15.00
C PRO A 60 -24.65 5.00 -13.79
N GLU A 61 -25.93 5.34 -13.97
CA GLU A 61 -26.79 5.96 -12.97
C GLU A 61 -27.19 5.01 -11.83
N TRP A 62 -26.99 3.69 -11.99
CA TRP A 62 -27.40 2.65 -11.04
C TRP A 62 -26.20 1.91 -10.43
N TRP A 63 -25.00 2.50 -10.52
CA TRP A 63 -23.83 2.02 -9.79
C TRP A 63 -24.08 2.22 -8.29
N GLY A 64 -24.79 1.29 -7.68
CA GLY A 64 -25.30 1.43 -6.32
C GLY A 64 -26.10 0.23 -5.87
N GLY A 65 -25.54 -0.53 -4.92
CA GLY A 65 -26.32 -1.39 -4.04
C GLY A 65 -26.77 -0.65 -2.79
N GLN A 66 -27.60 -1.30 -1.97
CA GLN A 66 -27.93 -0.82 -0.63
C GLN A 66 -26.76 -1.10 0.33
N PRO A 67 -26.61 -0.31 1.42
CA PRO A 67 -25.69 -0.69 2.50
C PRO A 67 -25.89 -2.15 2.93
N GLY A 68 -24.81 -2.92 3.03
CA GLY A 68 -24.78 -4.35 3.35
C GLY A 68 -24.72 -5.28 2.14
N ASP A 69 -25.10 -4.80 0.95
CA ASP A 69 -25.00 -5.55 -0.29
C ASP A 69 -23.55 -5.92 -0.61
N VAL A 70 -23.34 -7.13 -1.14
CA VAL A 70 -22.05 -7.50 -1.72
C VAL A 70 -21.89 -6.84 -3.08
N TRP A 71 -20.70 -6.27 -3.28
CA TRP A 71 -20.29 -5.62 -4.50
C TRP A 71 -18.88 -6.06 -4.89
N ALA A 72 -18.62 -6.07 -6.19
CA ALA A 72 -17.27 -6.23 -6.69
C ALA A 72 -17.04 -5.41 -7.95
N GLU A 73 -15.79 -5.10 -8.21
CA GLU A 73 -15.35 -4.31 -9.36
C GLU A 73 -14.03 -4.86 -9.91
N CYS A 74 -13.92 -4.82 -11.23
CA CYS A 74 -12.74 -5.18 -11.99
C CYS A 74 -12.12 -3.90 -12.56
N CYS A 75 -10.80 -3.79 -12.50
CA CYS A 75 -10.07 -2.69 -13.08
C CYS A 75 -8.81 -3.15 -13.80
N ALA A 76 -8.61 -2.65 -15.02
CA ALA A 76 -7.35 -2.77 -15.75
C ALA A 76 -6.83 -1.39 -16.15
N TYR A 77 -5.56 -1.12 -15.86
CA TYR A 77 -4.86 0.12 -16.21
C TYR A 77 -3.88 -0.12 -17.35
N PHE A 78 -3.98 0.73 -18.38
CA PHE A 78 -3.15 0.73 -19.58
C PHE A 78 -2.48 2.10 -19.70
N GLY A 79 -1.42 2.32 -18.91
CA GLY A 79 -0.74 3.61 -18.85
C GLY A 79 -1.65 4.73 -18.33
N SER A 80 -2.13 5.60 -19.23
CA SER A 80 -3.01 6.73 -18.90
C SER A 80 -4.50 6.39 -18.92
N ARG A 81 -4.89 5.23 -19.48
CA ARG A 81 -6.27 4.76 -19.54
C ARG A 81 -6.54 3.76 -18.43
N SER A 82 -7.73 3.82 -17.85
CA SER A 82 -8.24 2.80 -16.93
C SER A 82 -9.61 2.34 -17.40
N ASP A 83 -9.80 1.04 -17.51
CA ASP A 83 -11.11 0.44 -17.75
C ASP A 83 -11.61 -0.12 -16.41
N TRP A 84 -12.67 0.51 -15.91
CA TRP A 84 -13.35 0.14 -14.66
C TRP A 84 -14.72 -0.41 -14.98
N SER A 85 -15.04 -1.56 -14.42
CA SER A 85 -16.32 -2.22 -14.61
C SER A 85 -16.80 -2.86 -13.32
N PRO A 86 -18.08 -2.72 -12.95
CA PRO A 86 -18.70 -3.60 -11.96
C PRO A 86 -18.50 -5.07 -12.33
N TYR A 87 -18.45 -5.93 -11.33
CA TYR A 87 -18.32 -7.36 -11.57
C TYR A 87 -19.49 -7.90 -12.40
N SER A 88 -19.11 -8.64 -13.42
CA SER A 88 -19.93 -9.59 -14.17
C SER A 88 -18.98 -10.69 -14.64
N ALA A 89 -19.50 -11.87 -15.01
CA ALA A 89 -18.67 -12.93 -15.56
C ALA A 89 -17.82 -12.44 -16.75
N ALA A 90 -18.41 -11.64 -17.65
CA ALA A 90 -17.70 -11.05 -18.78
C ALA A 90 -16.62 -10.04 -18.35
N ALA A 91 -16.87 -9.21 -17.34
CA ALA A 91 -15.87 -8.27 -16.84
C ALA A 91 -14.72 -8.98 -16.10
N TRP A 92 -15.00 -10.10 -15.43
CA TRP A 92 -13.99 -10.97 -14.83
C TRP A 92 -13.14 -11.65 -15.90
N ASP A 93 -13.76 -12.24 -16.91
CA ASP A 93 -13.05 -12.87 -18.03
C ASP A 93 -12.16 -11.84 -18.76
N ALA A 94 -12.67 -10.64 -19.02
CA ALA A 94 -11.90 -9.55 -19.64
C ALA A 94 -10.71 -9.09 -18.77
N LEU A 95 -10.88 -9.02 -17.44
CA LEU A 95 -9.79 -8.73 -16.51
C LEU A 95 -8.72 -9.82 -16.57
N LEU A 96 -9.13 -11.09 -16.62
CA LEU A 96 -8.21 -12.21 -16.71
C LEU A 96 -7.50 -12.24 -18.07
N GLU A 97 -8.18 -11.93 -19.19
CA GLU A 97 -7.55 -11.76 -20.50
C GLU A 97 -6.55 -10.59 -20.51
N ALA A 98 -6.83 -9.50 -19.80
CA ALA A 98 -5.93 -8.36 -19.69
C ALA A 98 -4.59 -8.70 -19.01
N ILE A 99 -4.49 -9.83 -18.30
CA ILE A 99 -3.23 -10.36 -17.75
C ILE A 99 -2.21 -10.67 -18.84
N ASP A 100 -2.66 -11.15 -20.00
CA ASP A 100 -1.76 -11.50 -21.11
C ASP A 100 -1.30 -10.26 -21.90
N GLY A 101 -1.93 -9.10 -21.65
CA GLY A 101 -1.73 -7.86 -22.40
C GLY A 101 -0.72 -6.89 -21.78
N PRO A 102 -0.59 -5.66 -22.34
CA PRO A 102 0.33 -4.62 -21.87
C PRO A 102 -0.18 -3.88 -20.62
N SER A 103 -1.02 -4.52 -19.81
CA SER A 103 -1.61 -3.92 -18.62
C SER A 103 -0.51 -3.61 -17.60
N VAL A 104 -0.58 -2.42 -17.00
CA VAL A 104 0.38 -1.97 -15.99
C VAL A 104 -0.11 -2.35 -14.59
N ILE A 105 -1.41 -2.22 -14.34
CA ILE A 105 -2.05 -2.57 -13.08
C ILE A 105 -3.35 -3.31 -13.37
N LEU A 106 -3.58 -4.39 -12.67
CA LEU A 106 -4.83 -5.14 -12.64
C LEU A 106 -5.33 -5.14 -11.22
N ALA A 107 -6.62 -4.92 -11.02
CA ALA A 107 -7.21 -4.95 -9.70
C ALA A 107 -8.61 -5.58 -9.71
N PHE A 108 -8.91 -6.27 -8.63
CA PHE A 108 -10.24 -6.76 -8.31
C PHE A 108 -10.53 -6.48 -6.85
N THR A 109 -11.68 -5.91 -6.55
CA THR A 109 -12.10 -5.62 -5.18
C THR A 109 -13.49 -6.18 -4.96
N LEU A 110 -13.64 -6.94 -3.87
CA LEU A 110 -14.86 -7.61 -3.40
C LEU A 110 -15.14 -7.16 -1.98
N TYR A 111 -16.30 -6.58 -1.71
CA TYR A 111 -16.60 -5.98 -0.41
C TYR A 111 -18.10 -5.91 -0.15
N ARG A 112 -18.49 -5.73 1.12
CA ARG A 112 -19.83 -5.24 1.46
C ARG A 112 -19.90 -3.73 1.33
N LEU A 113 -20.97 -3.19 0.77
CA LEU A 113 -21.19 -1.76 0.69
C LEU A 113 -21.45 -1.18 2.08
N ALA A 114 -20.65 -0.20 2.49
CA ALA A 114 -20.93 0.58 3.71
C ALA A 114 -22.00 1.65 3.45
N GLY A 115 -22.11 2.14 2.21
CA GLY A 115 -23.14 3.06 1.77
C GLY A 115 -22.79 3.75 0.47
N LEU A 116 -23.57 4.78 0.15
CA LEU A 116 -23.36 5.64 -1.01
C LEU A 116 -22.89 7.01 -0.52
N VAL A 117 -21.71 7.43 -0.98
CA VAL A 117 -21.29 8.84 -0.94
C VAL A 117 -21.71 9.44 -2.30
N PRO A 118 -22.13 10.71 -2.40
CA PRO A 118 -22.60 11.27 -3.67
C PRO A 118 -21.64 10.97 -4.84
N GLY A 119 -22.07 10.12 -5.77
CA GLY A 119 -21.32 9.71 -6.96
C GLY A 119 -20.25 8.63 -6.78
N ARG A 120 -20.06 8.03 -5.58
CA ARG A 120 -19.12 6.91 -5.37
C ARG A 120 -19.64 5.87 -4.39
N LEU A 121 -19.42 4.60 -4.72
CA LEU A 121 -19.62 3.48 -3.79
C LEU A 121 -18.65 3.62 -2.62
N HIS A 122 -19.15 3.47 -1.39
CA HIS A 122 -18.28 3.44 -0.21
C HIS A 122 -17.99 1.98 0.17
N PRO A 123 -16.74 1.50 -0.04
CA PRO A 123 -16.39 0.14 0.31
C PRO A 123 -16.41 -0.03 1.83
N GLY A 124 -17.12 -1.05 2.28
CA GLY A 124 -17.19 -1.46 3.67
C GLY A 124 -16.39 -2.72 3.95
N PHE A 125 -16.72 -3.35 5.07
CA PHE A 125 -16.14 -4.61 5.51
C PHE A 125 -17.23 -5.67 5.69
N PRO A 126 -16.91 -6.97 5.56
CA PRO A 126 -15.62 -7.54 5.15
C PRO A 126 -15.22 -7.19 3.72
N ARG A 127 -13.92 -7.21 3.43
CA ARG A 127 -13.35 -6.93 2.09
C ARG A 127 -12.23 -7.90 1.70
N LEU A 128 -12.09 -8.11 0.40
CA LEU A 128 -10.99 -8.77 -0.28
C LEU A 128 -10.60 -7.90 -1.49
N GLY A 129 -9.33 -7.59 -1.62
CA GLY A 129 -8.77 -6.82 -2.73
C GLY A 129 -7.56 -7.54 -3.28
N LEU A 130 -7.47 -7.61 -4.59
CA LEU A 130 -6.40 -8.24 -5.34
C LEU A 130 -5.83 -7.19 -6.27
N SER A 131 -4.51 -7.12 -6.36
CA SER A 131 -3.84 -6.31 -7.35
C SER A 131 -2.63 -7.03 -7.90
N ALA A 132 -2.41 -6.87 -9.20
CA ALA A 132 -1.17 -7.21 -9.85
C ALA A 132 -0.63 -5.99 -10.56
N ARG A 133 0.69 -5.82 -10.52
CA ARG A 133 1.36 -4.67 -11.13
C ARG A 133 2.62 -5.09 -11.83
N TYR A 134 2.71 -4.73 -13.10
CA TYR A 134 3.97 -4.74 -13.82
C TYR A 134 4.69 -3.41 -13.61
N VAL A 135 5.98 -3.48 -13.30
CA VAL A 135 6.83 -2.31 -13.25
C VAL A 135 8.00 -2.54 -14.18
N ASP A 136 7.99 -1.79 -15.28
CA ASP A 136 9.03 -1.77 -16.29
C ASP A 136 10.01 -0.63 -16.00
N LEU A 137 11.17 -0.95 -15.41
CA LEU A 137 12.25 0.01 -15.21
C LEU A 137 13.47 -0.39 -16.05
N PRO A 138 14.24 0.57 -16.58
CA PRO A 138 15.47 0.27 -17.31
C PRO A 138 16.41 -0.60 -16.47
N ALA A 139 16.72 -1.79 -17.01
CA ALA A 139 17.56 -2.84 -16.41
C ALA A 139 16.99 -3.60 -15.20
N TYR A 140 15.69 -3.45 -14.87
CA TYR A 140 15.04 -4.27 -13.85
C TYR A 140 13.52 -4.21 -14.00
N ASN A 141 12.90 -5.31 -14.44
CA ASN A 141 11.45 -5.45 -14.44
C ASN A 141 10.99 -6.39 -13.33
N TRP A 142 9.86 -6.07 -12.71
CA TRP A 142 9.26 -6.94 -11.70
C TRP A 142 7.75 -6.98 -11.82
N TRP A 143 7.22 -8.10 -11.38
CA TRP A 143 5.79 -8.35 -11.31
C TRP A 143 5.40 -8.50 -9.85
N GLY A 144 4.56 -7.59 -9.38
CA GLY A 144 4.01 -7.59 -8.03
C GLY A 144 2.62 -8.17 -8.02
N MET A 145 2.33 -9.06 -7.08
CA MET A 145 0.98 -9.46 -6.73
C MET A 145 0.74 -9.12 -5.26
N LYS A 146 -0.39 -8.49 -4.98
CA LYS A 146 -0.84 -8.15 -3.63
C LYS A 146 -2.26 -8.66 -3.48
N LEU A 147 -2.54 -9.17 -2.30
CA LEU A 147 -3.85 -9.53 -1.79
C LEU A 147 -3.99 -8.79 -0.48
N GLN A 148 -5.12 -8.13 -0.26
CA GLN A 148 -5.44 -7.42 0.97
C GLN A 148 -6.86 -7.74 1.37
N GLY A 149 -7.14 -7.80 2.66
CA GLY A 149 -8.49 -8.13 3.10
C GLY A 149 -8.66 -8.02 4.59
N SER A 150 -9.91 -8.03 5.03
CA SER A 150 -10.21 -8.06 6.45
C SER A 150 -9.67 -9.34 7.07
N ARG A 151 -9.18 -9.26 8.32
CA ARG A 151 -8.65 -10.44 9.01
C ARG A 151 -9.67 -11.58 9.09
N ASP A 152 -10.95 -11.30 9.29
CA ASP A 152 -12.02 -12.30 9.31
C ASP A 152 -12.25 -13.00 7.95
N VAL A 153 -11.81 -12.39 6.84
CA VAL A 153 -11.82 -13.02 5.51
C VAL A 153 -10.57 -13.86 5.30
N LEU A 154 -9.40 -13.31 5.63
CA LEU A 154 -8.11 -13.90 5.25
C LEU A 154 -7.52 -14.86 6.30
N ALA A 155 -7.80 -14.65 7.57
CA ALA A 155 -7.15 -15.32 8.70
C ALA A 155 -8.00 -15.22 9.99
N GLY A 156 -9.32 -15.42 9.87
CA GLY A 156 -10.25 -15.43 11.00
C GLY A 156 -10.08 -16.68 11.87
N ASP A 157 -9.75 -17.80 11.23
CA ASP A 157 -9.44 -19.07 11.88
C ASP A 157 -8.24 -19.81 11.27
N ALA A 158 -7.92 -20.99 11.83
CA ALA A 158 -6.80 -21.81 11.39
C ALA A 158 -7.00 -22.40 9.98
N HIS A 159 -8.24 -22.56 9.51
CA HIS A 159 -8.52 -23.06 8.17
C HIS A 159 -8.24 -21.98 7.13
N GLN A 160 -8.74 -20.76 7.34
CA GLN A 160 -8.46 -19.60 6.47
C GLN A 160 -6.97 -19.27 6.43
N GLU A 161 -6.28 -19.31 7.58
CA GLU A 161 -4.81 -19.16 7.65
C GLU A 161 -4.10 -20.18 6.74
N ARG A 162 -4.53 -21.45 6.75
CA ARG A 162 -3.95 -22.49 5.89
C ARG A 162 -4.29 -22.29 4.41
N GLN A 163 -5.50 -21.83 4.08
CA GLN A 163 -5.87 -21.51 2.70
C GLN A 163 -5.04 -20.35 2.16
N LEU A 164 -4.83 -19.30 2.96
CA LEU A 164 -3.99 -18.17 2.58
C LEU A 164 -2.54 -18.60 2.35
N LEU A 165 -1.96 -19.37 3.27
CA LEU A 165 -0.61 -19.91 3.10
C LEU A 165 -0.55 -20.84 1.87
N GLY A 166 -1.56 -21.67 1.66
CA GLY A 166 -1.66 -22.57 0.50
C GLY A 166 -1.68 -21.83 -0.83
N LEU A 167 -2.46 -20.75 -0.94
CA LEU A 167 -2.51 -19.88 -2.12
C LEU A 167 -1.15 -19.21 -2.38
N VAL A 168 -0.56 -18.60 -1.35
CA VAL A 168 0.75 -17.94 -1.52
C VAL A 168 1.79 -18.96 -1.97
N ARG A 169 1.76 -20.17 -1.41
CA ARG A 169 2.65 -21.26 -1.76
C ARG A 169 2.41 -21.78 -3.18
N SER A 170 1.16 -21.94 -3.62
CA SER A 170 0.86 -22.46 -4.96
C SER A 170 1.48 -21.59 -6.06
N VAL A 171 1.51 -20.27 -5.84
CA VAL A 171 2.17 -19.34 -6.76
C VAL A 171 3.68 -19.32 -6.54
N ALA A 172 4.15 -19.21 -5.30
CA ALA A 172 5.59 -19.13 -4.99
C ALA A 172 6.38 -20.39 -5.36
N ASP A 173 5.76 -21.58 -5.38
CA ASP A 173 6.42 -22.82 -5.82
C ASP A 173 6.57 -22.90 -7.35
N THR A 174 5.85 -22.07 -8.12
CA THR A 174 5.90 -22.10 -9.59
C THR A 174 6.82 -21.04 -10.19
N CYS A 175 7.16 -20.01 -9.42
CA CYS A 175 7.92 -18.85 -9.88
C CYS A 175 9.18 -18.67 -9.03
N ALA A 176 10.23 -18.03 -9.56
CA ALA A 176 11.37 -17.60 -8.76
C ALA A 176 11.02 -16.30 -8.00
N PRO A 177 10.69 -16.36 -6.70
CA PRO A 177 10.26 -15.19 -5.97
C PRO A 177 11.47 -14.32 -5.64
N ALA A 178 11.35 -13.03 -5.91
CA ALA A 178 12.30 -12.04 -5.44
C ALA A 178 12.07 -11.71 -3.95
N TYR A 179 10.79 -11.69 -3.53
CA TYR A 179 10.38 -11.47 -2.15
C TYR A 179 8.90 -11.81 -1.98
N GLY A 180 8.46 -12.20 -0.78
CA GLY A 180 7.05 -12.20 -0.41
C GLY A 180 6.85 -12.10 1.10
N GLU A 181 5.65 -11.68 1.53
CA GLU A 181 5.29 -11.66 2.94
C GLU A 181 3.78 -11.77 3.16
N ILE A 182 3.39 -12.18 4.37
CA ILE A 182 2.05 -11.94 4.90
C ILE A 182 2.19 -11.04 6.12
N SER A 183 1.61 -9.84 6.08
CA SER A 183 1.73 -8.78 7.09
C SER A 183 0.38 -8.11 7.33
N PHE A 184 0.26 -7.28 8.36
CA PHE A 184 -0.86 -6.35 8.43
C PHE A 184 -0.56 -5.15 7.54
N ASP A 185 -1.56 -4.73 6.76
CA ASP A 185 -1.42 -3.57 5.90
C ASP A 185 -1.43 -2.31 6.74
N ASN A 186 -0.24 -1.75 6.96
CA ASN A 186 -0.03 -0.42 7.52
C ASN A 186 0.55 0.55 6.49
N THR A 187 0.51 0.18 5.19
CA THR A 187 1.27 0.88 4.15
C THR A 187 0.54 2.06 3.53
N GLY A 188 -0.77 2.16 3.79
CA GLY A 188 -1.59 3.30 3.39
C GLY A 188 -1.50 3.58 1.89
N LEU A 189 -0.91 4.73 1.54
CA LEU A 189 -0.82 5.28 0.17
C LEU A 189 0.31 4.67 -0.68
N LEU A 190 1.22 3.91 -0.08
CA LEU A 190 2.36 3.30 -0.81
C LEU A 190 2.02 1.88 -1.23
N ASP A 191 1.30 1.79 -2.36
CA ASP A 191 0.93 0.51 -2.96
C ASP A 191 2.16 -0.39 -3.19
N PHE A 192 2.02 -1.68 -2.88
CA PHE A 192 3.08 -2.69 -2.85
C PHE A 192 4.26 -2.44 -1.89
N ALA A 193 4.21 -1.48 -0.95
CA ALA A 193 5.22 -1.41 0.10
C ALA A 193 5.12 -2.58 1.08
N THR A 194 6.26 -2.99 1.65
CA THR A 194 6.26 -3.80 2.88
C THR A 194 6.07 -2.88 4.09
N SER A 195 5.57 -3.42 5.20
CA SER A 195 5.52 -2.67 6.47
C SER A 195 6.91 -2.18 6.90
N TYR A 196 7.94 -2.99 6.63
CA TYR A 196 9.33 -2.63 6.88
C TYR A 196 9.81 -1.45 6.01
N GLU A 197 9.49 -1.46 4.71
CA GLU A 197 9.81 -0.36 3.80
C GLU A 197 9.11 0.93 4.23
N HIS A 198 7.82 0.86 4.53
CA HIS A 198 7.03 1.99 5.02
C HIS A 198 7.67 2.60 6.29
N ASN A 199 8.06 1.77 7.25
CA ASN A 199 8.68 2.21 8.51
C ASN A 199 10.09 2.79 8.37
N LEU A 200 10.80 2.45 7.29
CA LEU A 200 12.12 2.98 6.98
C LEU A 200 12.10 4.16 5.98
N GLY A 201 10.91 4.58 5.53
CA GLY A 201 10.78 5.59 4.47
C GLY A 201 11.42 5.12 3.15
N LEU A 202 11.37 3.81 2.88
CA LEU A 202 11.87 3.23 1.64
C LEU A 202 10.75 3.14 0.61
N PHE A 203 11.11 3.39 -0.64
CA PHE A 203 10.20 3.24 -1.75
C PHE A 203 10.24 1.81 -2.30
N PRO A 204 9.09 1.15 -2.50
CA PRO A 204 9.04 -0.25 -2.94
C PRO A 204 9.74 -0.48 -4.27
N TRP A 205 9.59 0.44 -5.24
CA TRP A 205 10.25 0.39 -6.55
C TRP A 205 11.79 0.47 -6.49
N ASN A 206 12.36 1.02 -5.41
CA ASN A 206 13.81 1.03 -5.21
C ASN A 206 14.30 -0.21 -4.48
N ALA A 207 13.54 -0.68 -3.49
CA ALA A 207 13.91 -1.81 -2.66
C ALA A 207 13.78 -3.15 -3.42
N VAL A 208 12.74 -3.31 -4.24
CA VAL A 208 12.52 -4.52 -5.05
C VAL A 208 13.65 -4.80 -6.04
N ARG A 209 14.30 -3.75 -6.58
CA ARG A 209 15.50 -3.88 -7.45
C ARG A 209 16.68 -4.56 -6.76
N ARG A 210 16.65 -4.60 -5.43
CA ARG A 210 17.70 -5.17 -4.59
C ARG A 210 17.20 -6.39 -3.83
N ALA A 211 15.99 -6.88 -4.08
CA ALA A 211 15.38 -7.97 -3.32
C ALA A 211 16.25 -9.25 -3.30
N ASN A 212 16.96 -9.54 -4.40
CA ASN A 212 17.92 -10.67 -4.48
C ASN A 212 19.22 -10.45 -3.71
N ARG A 213 19.47 -9.24 -3.18
CA ARG A 213 20.64 -8.87 -2.37
C ARG A 213 20.27 -8.49 -0.95
N SER A 214 19.11 -7.92 -0.73
CA SER A 214 18.61 -7.54 0.59
C SER A 214 17.10 -7.70 0.55
N PRO A 215 16.51 -8.49 1.47
CA PRO A 215 15.08 -8.66 1.49
C PRO A 215 14.38 -7.33 1.77
N ARG A 216 13.15 -7.24 1.30
CA ARG A 216 12.30 -6.04 1.40
C ARG A 216 11.71 -5.84 2.79
N GLY A 217 11.80 -6.85 3.66
CA GLY A 217 11.25 -6.84 5.00
C GLY A 217 11.24 -8.22 5.62
N TYR A 218 10.38 -8.38 6.62
CA TYR A 218 10.04 -9.64 7.27
C TYR A 218 8.68 -9.49 7.96
N SER A 219 7.93 -10.58 8.05
CA SER A 219 6.64 -10.64 8.74
C SER A 219 6.28 -12.08 9.12
N TRP A 220 5.02 -12.35 9.49
CA TRP A 220 4.51 -13.66 9.89
C TRP A 220 4.91 -14.76 8.91
N LEU A 221 4.65 -14.56 7.62
CA LEU A 221 5.30 -15.28 6.53
C LEU A 221 6.34 -14.35 5.90
N THR A 222 7.53 -14.88 5.63
CA THR A 222 8.55 -14.22 4.82
C THR A 222 9.04 -15.19 3.74
N ILE A 223 9.06 -14.76 2.48
CA ILE A 223 9.66 -15.47 1.37
C ILE A 223 10.91 -14.70 0.93
N LEU A 224 12.05 -15.38 0.95
CA LEU A 224 13.34 -14.83 0.53
C LEU A 224 13.73 -15.35 -0.85
N ALA A 225 14.32 -14.49 -1.68
CA ALA A 225 15.04 -14.93 -2.86
C ALA A 225 16.17 -15.91 -2.49
N GLU A 226 16.48 -16.84 -3.38
CA GLU A 226 17.48 -17.88 -3.17
C GLU A 226 18.85 -17.35 -2.72
N PRO A 227 19.46 -16.34 -3.38
CA PRO A 227 20.78 -15.85 -2.98
C PRO A 227 20.80 -15.20 -1.58
N VAL A 228 19.64 -14.73 -1.09
CA VAL A 228 19.51 -14.15 0.25
C VAL A 228 19.47 -15.25 1.30
N GLY A 229 18.67 -16.30 1.09
CA GLY A 229 18.62 -17.42 2.02
C GLY A 229 19.91 -18.25 2.04
N ASP A 230 20.60 -18.39 0.90
CA ASP A 230 21.91 -19.05 0.83
C ASP A 230 22.97 -18.35 1.69
N ARG A 231 22.94 -17.01 1.73
CA ARG A 231 23.80 -16.21 2.61
C ARG A 231 23.48 -16.36 4.09
N LEU A 232 22.29 -16.82 4.43
CA LEU A 232 21.91 -17.21 5.79
C LEU A 232 22.26 -18.67 6.10
N GLY A 233 22.95 -19.37 5.19
CA GLY A 233 23.36 -20.77 5.34
C GLY A 233 22.35 -21.78 4.77
N GLY A 234 21.31 -21.31 4.08
CA GLY A 234 20.28 -22.15 3.46
C GLY A 234 19.32 -22.82 4.45
N GLU A 235 18.57 -23.80 3.97
CA GLU A 235 17.43 -24.40 4.71
C GLU A 235 17.86 -25.04 6.03
N ALA A 236 18.98 -25.76 6.05
CA ALA A 236 19.46 -26.45 7.24
C ALA A 236 19.83 -25.44 8.36
N ALA A 237 20.62 -24.42 8.04
CA ALA A 237 21.01 -23.39 9.00
C ALA A 237 19.81 -22.60 9.52
N LEU A 238 18.85 -22.27 8.65
CA LEU A 238 17.62 -21.58 9.03
C LEU A 238 16.75 -22.44 9.97
N ARG A 239 16.68 -23.76 9.75
CA ARG A 239 15.98 -24.70 10.66
C ARG A 239 16.67 -24.80 12.02
N GLU A 240 17.99 -24.83 12.06
CA GLU A 240 18.76 -24.92 13.31
C GLU A 240 18.54 -23.73 14.25
N THR A 241 18.14 -22.57 13.72
CA THR A 241 17.79 -21.41 14.56
C THR A 241 16.61 -21.66 15.51
N ALA A 242 15.74 -22.62 15.18
CA ALA A 242 14.47 -22.89 15.88
C ALA A 242 13.56 -21.65 16.07
N VAL A 243 13.78 -20.58 15.29
CA VAL A 243 12.98 -19.35 15.33
C VAL A 243 11.70 -19.47 14.53
N PHE A 244 11.73 -20.24 13.44
CA PHE A 244 10.60 -20.41 12.52
C PHE A 244 9.85 -21.70 12.83
N ALA A 245 8.52 -21.63 12.77
CA ALA A 245 7.66 -22.81 12.85
C ALA A 245 7.75 -23.68 11.59
N GLU A 246 8.00 -23.08 10.43
CA GLU A 246 8.25 -23.81 9.18
C GLU A 246 9.37 -23.13 8.39
N VAL A 247 10.29 -23.94 7.89
CA VAL A 247 11.33 -23.55 6.93
C VAL A 247 11.35 -24.59 5.82
N SER A 248 11.20 -24.15 4.57
CA SER A 248 11.37 -25.01 3.40
C SER A 248 11.95 -24.26 2.21
N ARG A 249 12.70 -24.96 1.37
CA ARG A 249 13.04 -24.47 0.03
C ARG A 249 11.80 -24.53 -0.87
N LEU A 250 11.60 -23.49 -1.67
CA LEU A 250 10.52 -23.43 -2.65
C LEU A 250 10.95 -24.11 -3.97
N ALA A 251 10.01 -24.73 -4.67
CA ALA A 251 10.31 -25.41 -5.93
C ALA A 251 10.76 -24.45 -7.04
N GLY A 252 10.20 -23.22 -7.05
CA GLY A 252 10.61 -22.14 -7.96
C GLY A 252 11.92 -21.46 -7.56
N GLY A 253 12.56 -21.88 -6.47
CA GLY A 253 13.73 -21.23 -5.88
C GLY A 253 13.33 -20.31 -4.72
N GLY A 254 14.28 -20.04 -3.82
CA GLY A 254 14.03 -19.25 -2.63
C GLY A 254 13.58 -20.06 -1.42
N TYR A 255 13.21 -19.34 -0.37
CA TYR A 255 12.98 -19.90 0.96
C TYR A 255 11.68 -19.41 1.56
N TRP A 256 10.87 -20.35 2.04
CA TRP A 256 9.64 -20.13 2.79
C TRP A 256 9.94 -20.15 4.28
N LEU A 257 9.65 -19.04 4.97
CA LEU A 257 9.91 -18.86 6.40
C LEU A 257 8.63 -18.43 7.11
N LEU A 258 7.98 -19.38 7.79
CA LEU A 258 6.80 -19.10 8.62
C LEU A 258 7.25 -18.94 10.07
N ALA A 259 7.05 -17.74 10.63
CA ALA A 259 7.52 -17.41 11.98
C ALA A 259 6.82 -18.24 13.06
N THR A 260 5.49 -18.36 12.99
CA THR A 260 4.66 -19.09 13.96
C THR A 260 3.57 -19.88 13.24
N THR A 261 3.15 -21.03 13.79
CA THR A 261 2.10 -21.87 13.17
C THR A 261 0.75 -21.17 13.04
N ARG A 262 0.49 -20.17 13.89
CA ARG A 262 -0.76 -19.41 13.92
C ARG A 262 -0.44 -17.92 13.91
N LEU A 263 -1.20 -17.15 13.12
CA LEU A 263 -1.03 -15.69 13.03
C LEU A 263 -1.17 -15.02 14.40
N VAL A 264 -2.13 -15.46 15.23
CA VAL A 264 -2.36 -14.90 16.57
C VAL A 264 -1.16 -15.02 17.52
N ASN A 265 -0.24 -15.94 17.24
CA ASN A 265 0.98 -16.14 18.03
C ASN A 265 2.16 -15.30 17.52
N TYR A 266 2.02 -14.61 16.39
CA TYR A 266 3.05 -13.74 15.84
C TYR A 266 3.00 -12.37 16.52
N ASP A 267 3.59 -12.29 17.71
CA ASP A 267 3.70 -11.08 18.53
C ASP A 267 5.05 -10.35 18.33
N LEU A 268 5.28 -9.28 19.09
CA LEU A 268 6.55 -8.53 19.05
C LEU A 268 7.77 -9.42 19.30
N ALA A 269 7.67 -10.35 20.25
CA ALA A 269 8.77 -11.21 20.61
C ALA A 269 9.09 -12.18 19.47
N ALA A 270 8.07 -12.70 18.78
CA ALA A 270 8.25 -13.50 17.58
C ALA A 270 8.87 -12.68 16.43
N ALA A 271 8.38 -11.47 16.18
CA ALA A 271 8.93 -10.57 15.17
C ALA A 271 10.41 -10.25 15.43
N GLU A 272 10.79 -9.96 16.68
CA GLU A 272 12.17 -9.65 17.05
C GLU A 272 13.11 -10.84 16.88
N ARG A 273 12.67 -12.06 17.20
CA ARG A 273 13.48 -13.27 16.94
C ARG A 273 13.72 -13.46 15.45
N VAL A 274 12.69 -13.29 14.62
CA VAL A 274 12.83 -13.35 13.15
C VAL A 274 13.81 -12.29 12.67
N ARG A 275 13.68 -11.05 13.15
CA ARG A 275 14.58 -9.95 12.81
C ARG A 275 16.03 -10.27 13.15
N GLN A 276 16.31 -10.85 14.31
CA GLN A 276 17.67 -11.21 14.73
C GLN A 276 18.32 -12.20 13.77
N VAL A 277 17.56 -13.21 13.31
CA VAL A 277 18.05 -14.17 12.31
C VAL A 277 18.28 -13.50 10.95
N LEU A 278 17.40 -12.60 10.53
CA LEU A 278 17.48 -11.92 9.23
C LEU A 278 18.39 -10.67 9.22
N ALA A 279 18.83 -10.19 10.39
CA ALA A 279 19.66 -8.99 10.53
C ALA A 279 20.91 -8.97 9.62
N PRO A 280 21.63 -10.08 9.36
CA PRO A 280 22.79 -10.09 8.47
C PRO A 280 22.48 -9.73 7.01
N VAL A 281 21.21 -9.83 6.59
CA VAL A 281 20.79 -9.59 5.20
C VAL A 281 19.86 -8.39 5.05
N LEU A 282 19.21 -7.95 6.14
CA LEU A 282 18.30 -6.80 6.13
C LEU A 282 19.01 -5.47 5.82
N PRO A 283 18.30 -4.50 5.19
CA PRO A 283 18.82 -3.15 5.00
C PRO A 283 19.14 -2.48 6.35
N ASN A 284 20.40 -2.07 6.54
CA ASN A 284 20.85 -1.31 7.72
C ASN A 284 20.30 0.13 7.68
N ARG A 285 19.10 0.36 8.23
CA ARG A 285 18.53 1.70 8.51
C ARG A 285 17.74 1.67 9.82
N SER A 286 17.68 2.79 10.52
CA SER A 286 16.88 2.95 11.74
C SER A 286 15.41 3.16 11.40
N ALA A 287 14.50 2.53 12.14
CA ALA A 287 13.06 2.62 11.92
C ALA A 287 12.35 3.64 12.81
N ARG A 288 11.13 4.03 12.40
CA ARG A 288 10.17 4.76 13.22
C ARG A 288 9.54 3.87 14.32
N PRO A 289 9.07 4.45 15.44
CA PRO A 289 8.31 3.72 16.45
C PRO A 289 6.91 3.31 15.95
N ASP A 290 6.37 2.20 16.49
CA ASP A 290 5.05 1.61 16.16
C ASP A 290 3.86 2.44 16.72
N GLU A 291 2.71 2.44 16.03
CA GLU A 291 1.45 3.06 16.48
C GLU A 291 0.47 2.06 17.15
N PRO A 292 -0.46 2.52 18.02
CA PRO A 292 -1.44 1.64 18.67
C PRO A 292 -2.36 0.92 17.66
N GLY A 293 -2.28 -0.41 17.60
CA GLY A 293 -3.07 -1.25 16.70
C GLY A 293 -2.29 -1.83 15.52
N GLU A 294 -1.05 -1.39 15.29
CA GLU A 294 -0.10 -2.06 14.41
C GLU A 294 0.45 -3.34 15.08
N LEU A 295 0.79 -4.36 14.28
CA LEU A 295 1.64 -5.41 14.82
C LEU A 295 3.00 -4.80 15.17
N PRO A 296 3.66 -5.28 16.23
CA PRO A 296 4.91 -4.68 16.68
C PRO A 296 6.00 -5.02 15.68
N HIS A 297 6.40 -4.04 14.87
CA HIS A 297 7.23 -4.28 13.70
C HIS A 297 8.60 -3.63 13.79
N LEU A 298 8.96 -2.89 14.84
CA LEU A 298 10.37 -2.56 15.11
C LEU A 298 10.62 -2.00 16.53
N LEU A 299 11.54 -2.66 17.26
CA LEU A 299 12.45 -1.96 18.16
C LEU A 299 13.85 -1.99 17.55
N SER A 300 14.29 -0.85 17.02
CA SER A 300 15.72 -0.56 16.97
C SER A 300 16.16 -0.22 18.39
N THR A 301 16.88 -1.11 19.06
CA THR A 301 17.61 -0.68 20.25
C THR A 301 18.70 0.28 19.78
N ALA A 302 18.54 1.55 20.12
CA ALA A 302 19.60 2.55 20.00
C ALA A 302 20.90 1.99 20.61
N ARG A 303 21.88 1.63 19.78
CA ARG A 303 23.27 1.61 20.23
C ARG A 303 23.88 2.96 19.88
N THR A 304 23.98 3.78 20.91
CA THR A 304 24.88 4.92 21.03
C THR A 304 26.24 4.59 20.42
N GLY A 305 26.56 5.19 19.28
CA GLY A 305 27.83 4.98 18.60
C GLY A 305 28.05 6.02 17.51
N ARG A 306 28.92 7.00 17.78
CA ARG A 306 29.39 8.02 16.83
C ARG A 306 30.08 7.38 15.61
N GLY A 307 29.75 7.87 14.41
CA GLY A 307 30.64 7.97 13.24
C GLY A 307 30.05 7.49 11.89
N PRO A 308 30.61 7.85 10.71
CA PRO A 308 31.58 8.91 10.41
C PRO A 308 31.00 10.04 9.52
N THR A 309 31.67 11.19 9.54
CA THR A 309 31.41 12.38 8.72
C THR A 309 31.29 12.06 7.22
N ARG A 310 30.13 12.36 6.60
CA ARG A 310 29.96 12.30 5.15
C ARG A 310 30.73 13.43 4.48
N ARG A 311 31.66 13.06 3.60
CA ARG A 311 32.21 13.94 2.56
C ARG A 311 31.07 14.44 1.68
N ALA A 312 31.09 15.73 1.41
CA ALA A 312 30.21 16.43 0.49
C ALA A 312 30.19 15.74 -0.89
N ILE A 313 28.98 15.47 -1.38
CA ILE A 313 28.71 15.21 -2.79
C ILE A 313 28.49 16.60 -3.42
N PRO A 314 29.12 16.94 -4.56
CA PRO A 314 29.07 18.30 -5.11
C PRO A 314 27.64 18.76 -5.45
N ASP A 315 27.33 20.01 -5.08
CA ASP A 315 26.03 20.69 -5.07
C ASP A 315 25.35 20.93 -6.44
N GLU A 316 25.63 20.16 -7.50
CA GLU A 316 25.22 20.55 -8.86
C GLU A 316 24.24 19.61 -9.60
N ILE A 317 23.58 18.63 -8.95
CA ILE A 317 22.61 17.73 -9.65
C ILE A 317 21.15 17.90 -9.16
N PHE A 318 20.86 18.76 -8.18
CA PHE A 318 19.49 19.02 -7.73
C PHE A 318 19.03 20.44 -8.06
N LYS A 319 18.79 20.70 -9.34
CA LYS A 319 17.81 21.72 -9.75
C LYS A 319 16.48 21.01 -9.95
N SER A 320 15.64 21.09 -8.93
CA SER A 320 14.24 20.66 -8.90
C SER A 320 13.46 21.28 -10.05
N ARG A 321 12.88 20.43 -10.89
CA ARG A 321 11.89 20.80 -11.92
C ARG A 321 10.67 19.93 -11.65
N ILE A 322 9.60 20.51 -11.11
CA ILE A 322 8.35 19.79 -10.84
C ILE A 322 7.44 19.98 -12.05
N ASP A 323 7.31 18.94 -12.88
CA ASP A 323 6.28 18.86 -13.92
C ASP A 323 5.05 18.15 -13.33
N VAL A 324 3.90 18.83 -13.26
CA VAL A 324 2.66 18.29 -12.68
C VAL A 324 2.01 17.21 -13.57
N ARG A 325 2.54 17.00 -14.79
CA ARG A 325 2.20 15.82 -15.59
C ARG A 325 2.80 14.54 -14.99
N ASP A 326 3.82 14.66 -14.14
CA ASP A 326 4.29 13.58 -13.28
C ASP A 326 3.46 13.53 -11.98
N ARG A 327 2.30 12.87 -12.07
CA ARG A 327 1.35 12.67 -10.96
C ARG A 327 2.00 12.11 -9.69
N SER A 328 3.16 11.47 -9.81
CA SER A 328 3.88 10.89 -8.67
C SER A 328 4.50 11.96 -7.78
N HIS A 329 5.11 12.99 -8.35
CA HIS A 329 5.75 14.07 -7.59
C HIS A 329 4.74 14.99 -6.91
N HIS A 330 3.63 15.30 -7.57
CA HIS A 330 2.53 16.09 -6.99
C HIS A 330 1.93 15.40 -5.75
N LYS A 331 1.67 14.09 -5.84
CA LYS A 331 1.14 13.31 -4.71
C LYS A 331 2.11 13.28 -3.52
N VAL A 332 3.43 13.17 -3.79
CA VAL A 332 4.46 13.21 -2.75
C VAL A 332 4.48 14.57 -2.04
N ALA A 333 4.47 15.66 -2.81
CA ALA A 333 4.46 17.02 -2.29
C ALA A 333 3.25 17.29 -1.37
N VAL A 334 2.07 16.78 -1.74
CA VAL A 334 0.84 16.86 -0.94
C VAL A 334 0.92 16.01 0.33
N ALA A 335 1.41 14.77 0.22
CA ALA A 335 1.53 13.86 1.36
C ALA A 335 2.53 14.33 2.42
N VAL A 336 3.67 14.88 2.00
CA VAL A 336 4.68 15.44 2.92
C VAL A 336 4.10 16.61 3.73
N ARG A 337 3.29 17.45 3.08
CA ARG A 337 2.61 18.58 3.73
C ARG A 337 1.51 18.13 4.70
N ALA A 338 0.79 17.06 4.34
CA ALA A 338 -0.15 16.42 5.26
C ALA A 338 0.55 15.90 6.53
N ALA A 339 1.70 15.24 6.38
CA ALA A 339 2.49 14.75 7.50
C ALA A 339 3.00 15.89 8.40
N ALA A 340 3.46 17.00 7.81
CA ALA A 340 3.90 18.17 8.56
C ALA A 340 2.76 18.83 9.35
N LEU A 341 1.56 18.91 8.78
CA LEU A 341 0.37 19.38 9.48
C LEU A 341 -0.03 18.44 10.62
N HIS A 342 0.02 17.12 10.39
CA HIS A 342 -0.32 16.14 11.42
C HIS A 342 0.61 16.24 12.63
N ALA A 343 1.92 16.39 12.36
CA ALA A 343 2.92 16.59 13.40
C ALA A 343 2.70 17.89 14.20
N LYS A 344 2.24 18.97 13.55
CA LYS A 344 1.97 20.24 14.22
C LYS A 344 0.63 20.28 14.94
N TYR A 345 -0.39 19.63 14.39
CA TYR A 345 -1.75 19.61 14.90
C TYR A 345 -2.24 18.15 15.04
N PRO A 346 -1.82 17.44 16.10
CA PRO A 346 -2.11 16.00 16.26
C PRO A 346 -3.60 15.68 16.41
N SER A 347 -4.39 16.65 16.86
CA SER A 347 -5.85 16.55 17.00
C SER A 347 -6.61 16.93 15.73
N ALA A 348 -5.91 17.44 14.71
CA ALA A 348 -6.55 17.81 13.46
C ALA A 348 -6.73 16.60 12.56
N LEU A 349 -7.89 16.52 11.92
CA LEU A 349 -8.19 15.53 10.91
C LEU A 349 -7.64 16.05 9.57
N ILE A 350 -6.94 15.21 8.81
CA ILE A 350 -6.30 15.63 7.56
C ILE A 350 -6.72 14.68 6.44
N GLY A 351 -7.30 15.25 5.39
CA GLY A 351 -7.78 14.55 4.21
C GLY A 351 -7.01 14.99 2.98
N LEU A 352 -6.75 14.04 2.08
CA LEU A 352 -6.14 14.28 0.78
C LEU A 352 -7.18 14.04 -0.28
N THR A 353 -7.23 14.88 -1.31
CA THR A 353 -8.11 14.64 -2.46
C THR A 353 -7.30 14.52 -3.74
N GLU A 354 -7.80 13.70 -4.66
CA GLU A 354 -7.20 13.50 -5.98
C GLU A 354 -7.88 14.33 -7.08
N ASP A 355 -8.73 15.29 -6.69
CA ASP A 355 -9.43 16.16 -7.63
C ASP A 355 -8.45 17.20 -8.20
N PRO A 356 -8.16 17.18 -9.52
CA PRO A 356 -7.23 18.13 -10.15
C PRO A 356 -7.64 19.59 -9.98
N ASP A 357 -8.95 19.84 -9.86
CA ASP A 357 -9.54 21.17 -9.73
C ASP A 357 -10.03 21.46 -8.29
N GLY A 358 -9.76 20.52 -7.37
CA GLY A 358 -10.24 20.52 -6.00
C GLY A 358 -9.16 20.81 -4.94
N PRO A 359 -9.55 20.87 -3.66
CA PRO A 359 -8.59 21.05 -2.57
C PRO A 359 -7.76 19.77 -2.40
N HIS A 360 -6.50 19.79 -2.83
CA HIS A 360 -5.58 18.65 -2.68
C HIS A 360 -5.37 18.22 -1.22
N LEU A 361 -5.52 19.15 -0.28
CA LEU A 361 -5.35 18.93 1.16
C LEU A 361 -6.46 19.66 1.92
N VAL A 362 -7.09 18.97 2.87
CA VAL A 362 -8.12 19.51 3.77
C VAL A 362 -7.71 19.19 5.20
N CYS A 363 -7.79 20.16 6.10
CA CYS A 363 -7.45 20.00 7.51
C CYS A 363 -8.58 20.54 8.39
N TRP A 364 -9.19 19.66 9.19
CA TRP A 364 -10.28 19.97 10.11
C TRP A 364 -9.75 20.11 11.53
N GLY A 365 -10.08 21.21 12.20
CA GLY A 365 -9.82 21.36 13.63
C GLY A 365 -8.36 21.64 13.99
N ALA A 366 -7.54 22.14 13.05
CA ALA A 366 -6.27 22.77 13.39
C ALA A 366 -6.49 24.05 14.23
N GLU A 367 -7.59 24.76 13.98
CA GLU A 367 -8.14 25.79 14.85
C GLU A 367 -9.62 25.49 15.19
N PRO A 368 -10.10 25.88 16.39
CA PRO A 368 -11.47 25.63 16.80
C PRO A 368 -12.49 26.21 15.81
N GLY A 369 -13.36 25.35 15.27
CA GLY A 369 -14.42 25.75 14.35
C GLY A 369 -13.95 26.09 12.95
N GLU A 370 -12.72 25.71 12.56
CA GLU A 370 -12.18 26.01 11.23
C GLU A 370 -11.78 24.78 10.43
N VAL A 371 -11.97 24.90 9.11
CA VAL A 371 -11.48 23.94 8.12
C VAL A 371 -10.59 24.68 7.15
N TRP A 372 -9.36 24.21 7.02
CA TRP A 372 -8.36 24.77 6.12
C TRP A 372 -8.22 23.91 4.88
N ILE A 373 -8.18 24.55 3.72
CA ILE A 373 -7.99 23.87 2.44
C ILE A 373 -6.79 24.44 1.70
N TRP A 374 -6.02 23.56 1.05
CA TRP A 374 -4.93 23.93 0.15
C TRP A 374 -5.12 23.29 -1.21
N GLN A 375 -4.87 24.08 -2.24
CA GLN A 375 -4.64 23.63 -3.61
C GLN A 375 -3.19 23.95 -3.96
N PHE A 376 -2.53 23.03 -4.63
CA PHE A 376 -1.13 23.14 -5.04
C PHE A 376 -1.10 23.18 -6.56
N LEU A 377 -0.60 24.26 -7.15
CA LEU A 377 -0.61 24.46 -8.60
C LEU A 377 0.78 24.16 -9.22
N PRO A 378 0.83 23.74 -10.49
CA PRO A 378 2.09 23.59 -11.24
C PRO A 378 2.92 24.87 -11.34
N GLU A 379 4.25 24.77 -11.47
CA GLU A 379 5.14 25.92 -11.71
C GLU A 379 4.94 26.56 -13.09
N ASP A 380 4.51 25.78 -14.10
CA ASP A 380 4.19 26.25 -15.45
C ASP A 380 2.76 26.77 -15.58
N ASP A 381 1.98 26.72 -14.48
CA ASP A 381 0.72 27.45 -14.40
C ASP A 381 1.03 28.94 -14.42
N PRO A 382 0.40 29.75 -15.29
CA PRO A 382 0.65 31.19 -15.36
C PRO A 382 0.35 31.94 -14.06
N TYR A 383 -0.23 31.27 -13.06
CA TYR A 383 -0.53 31.77 -11.73
C TYR A 383 0.30 31.10 -10.62
N ALA A 384 1.29 30.26 -10.95
CA ALA A 384 2.22 29.67 -9.99
C ALA A 384 3.00 30.74 -9.22
N GLY A 385 3.08 30.61 -7.90
CA GLY A 385 3.82 31.56 -7.04
C GLY A 385 3.15 32.93 -6.85
N PHE A 386 1.93 33.14 -7.37
CA PHE A 386 1.14 34.32 -7.03
C PHE A 386 0.28 34.05 -5.79
N GLU A 387 0.37 34.92 -4.77
CA GLU A 387 -0.61 35.01 -3.67
C GLU A 387 -1.94 35.61 -4.19
N ILE A 388 -2.53 34.99 -5.20
CA ILE A 388 -3.88 35.34 -5.64
C ILE A 388 -4.80 34.23 -5.11
N PRO A 389 -5.71 34.53 -4.17
CA PRO A 389 -6.69 33.57 -3.71
C PRO A 389 -7.68 33.31 -4.85
N ARG A 390 -7.37 32.37 -5.74
CA ARG A 390 -8.42 31.73 -6.52
C ARG A 390 -9.20 30.87 -5.56
N ALA A 391 -10.48 31.18 -5.36
CA ALA A 391 -11.41 30.23 -4.79
C ALA A 391 -11.35 28.97 -5.68
N PRO A 392 -11.00 27.79 -5.13
CA PRO A 392 -10.94 26.56 -5.92
C PRO A 392 -12.36 26.31 -6.46
N GLY A 393 -12.55 26.42 -7.78
CA GLY A 393 -13.85 26.58 -8.44
C GLY A 393 -14.99 25.74 -7.85
N ARG A 394 -15.24 24.54 -8.38
CA ARG A 394 -16.21 23.59 -7.78
C ARG A 394 -15.64 22.85 -6.56
N GLY A 395 -14.32 22.93 -6.31
CA GLY A 395 -13.65 22.26 -5.19
C GLY A 395 -14.02 22.78 -3.80
N TRP A 396 -14.46 24.04 -3.70
CA TRP A 396 -14.85 24.65 -2.42
C TRP A 396 -16.09 23.99 -1.81
N SER A 397 -17.02 23.51 -2.64
CA SER A 397 -18.22 22.80 -2.15
C SER A 397 -17.88 21.44 -1.57
N ILE A 398 -16.82 20.77 -2.01
CA ILE A 398 -16.44 19.44 -1.46
C ILE A 398 -16.09 19.57 0.02
N ALA A 399 -15.21 20.50 0.38
CA ALA A 399 -14.84 20.71 1.78
C ALA A 399 -15.96 21.35 2.59
N ARG A 400 -16.79 22.22 2.00
CA ARG A 400 -17.90 22.89 2.69
C ARG A 400 -19.10 21.96 2.95
N ASP A 401 -19.40 21.09 2.00
CA ASP A 401 -20.55 20.19 2.05
C ASP A 401 -20.17 18.84 2.71
N ASP A 402 -18.89 18.67 3.10
CA ASP A 402 -18.42 17.56 3.93
C ASP A 402 -19.11 17.59 5.30
N PRO A 403 -19.71 16.47 5.77
CA PRO A 403 -20.31 16.38 7.09
C PRO A 403 -19.37 16.75 8.25
N LEU A 404 -18.06 16.55 8.09
CA LEU A 404 -17.03 16.94 9.08
C LEU A 404 -16.86 18.45 9.19
N SER A 405 -17.29 19.21 8.18
CA SER A 405 -17.27 20.67 8.16
C SER A 405 -18.55 21.31 8.70
N ALA A 406 -19.53 20.50 9.12
CA ALA A 406 -20.82 21.01 9.61
C ALA A 406 -20.63 21.93 10.82
N GLY A 407 -21.09 23.18 10.68
CA GLY A 407 -20.94 24.22 11.73
C GLY A 407 -19.54 24.82 11.82
N MET A 408 -18.62 24.49 10.91
CA MET A 408 -17.26 25.02 10.85
C MET A 408 -17.11 26.03 9.70
N ARG A 409 -16.15 26.94 9.82
CA ARG A 409 -15.80 27.91 8.78
C ARG A 409 -14.72 27.33 7.87
N VAL A 410 -15.09 27.06 6.62
CA VAL A 410 -14.14 26.64 5.59
C VAL A 410 -13.41 27.86 5.02
N ARG A 411 -12.08 27.84 5.02
CA ARG A 411 -11.23 28.89 4.44
C ARG A 411 -9.98 28.30 3.80
N LEU A 412 -9.34 29.08 2.93
CA LEU A 412 -7.98 28.75 2.47
C LEU A 412 -7.07 28.63 3.70
N GLY A 413 -6.27 27.56 3.71
CA GLY A 413 -5.30 27.35 4.77
C GLY A 413 -4.19 28.41 4.73
N PRO A 414 -3.60 28.77 5.88
CA PRO A 414 -2.43 29.64 5.92
C PRO A 414 -1.29 29.06 5.10
N THR A 415 -0.34 29.89 4.67
CA THR A 415 0.85 29.36 4.02
C THR A 415 1.61 28.47 5.00
N PHE A 416 2.32 27.46 4.50
CA PHE A 416 3.13 26.60 5.39
C PHE A 416 4.19 27.42 6.13
N ALA A 417 4.74 28.47 5.50
CA ALA A 417 5.64 29.41 6.14
C ALA A 417 4.99 30.15 7.32
N ASP A 418 3.74 30.63 7.20
CA ASP A 418 3.00 31.26 8.30
C ASP A 418 2.76 30.28 9.46
N LEU A 419 2.66 28.99 9.14
CA LEU A 419 2.58 27.92 10.12
C LEU A 419 3.96 27.54 10.70
N GLY A 420 5.06 28.20 10.32
CA GLY A 420 6.41 27.77 10.72
C GLY A 420 6.71 26.35 10.26
N LEU A 421 6.06 25.92 9.18
CA LEU A 421 6.26 24.65 8.50
C LEU A 421 7.04 24.88 7.20
N PRO A 422 7.77 23.87 6.72
CA PRO A 422 8.57 24.00 5.51
C PRO A 422 7.66 24.25 4.30
N ALA A 423 7.94 25.32 3.56
CA ALA A 423 7.17 25.71 2.37
C ALA A 423 7.44 24.78 1.18
N ASP A 424 8.61 24.12 1.17
CA ASP A 424 9.18 23.35 0.06
C ASP A 424 9.55 21.92 0.51
N ASP A 425 10.16 21.10 -0.37
CA ASP A 425 10.56 19.71 -0.09
C ASP A 425 11.58 19.54 1.06
N THR A 426 12.03 20.64 1.67
CA THR A 426 12.81 20.71 2.92
C THR A 426 12.06 20.16 4.15
N ALA A 427 10.78 19.81 4.01
CA ALA A 427 10.04 19.08 5.05
C ALA A 427 10.66 17.72 5.40
N ILE A 428 11.36 17.08 4.46
CA ILE A 428 12.09 15.84 4.74
C ILE A 428 13.25 16.10 5.72
N ASP A 429 13.94 17.23 5.59
CA ASP A 429 15.10 17.58 6.43
C ASP A 429 14.68 18.12 7.81
N HIS A 430 13.56 18.84 7.91
CA HIS A 430 13.07 19.37 9.19
C HIS A 430 12.44 18.31 10.11
N LEU A 431 11.79 17.29 9.56
CA LEU A 431 11.29 16.14 10.33
C LEU A 431 12.47 15.34 10.94
N ALA A 432 13.59 15.25 10.22
CA ALA A 432 14.81 14.63 10.74
C ALA A 432 15.50 15.48 11.83
N ALA A 433 15.41 16.82 11.76
CA ALA A 433 16.09 17.71 12.69
C ALA A 433 15.38 17.93 14.04
N ARG A 434 14.05 17.70 14.13
CA ARG A 434 13.26 17.88 15.37
C ARG A 434 13.21 16.63 16.28
N GLN A 435 13.91 15.56 15.92
CA GLN A 435 14.09 14.36 16.76
C GLN A 435 15.47 14.32 17.45
N LEU A 436 16.18 15.47 17.47
CA LEU A 436 17.29 15.79 18.37
C LEU A 436 16.77 16.71 19.48
#